data_AF-A0A7R7VTT2-F1
#
_entry.id   AF-A0A7R7VTT2-F1
#
_cell.length_a   1.000
_cell.length_b   1.000
_cell.length_c   1.000
_cell.angle_alpha   90.00
_cell.angle_beta   90.00
_cell.angle_gamma   90.00
#
_symmetry.space_group_name_H-M   'P 1'
#
loop_
_entity.id
_entity.type
_entity.pdbx_description
1 polymer ?
#
loop_
_entity_poly.entity_id
_entity_poly.type
_entity_poly.pdbx_seq_one_letter_code
_entity_poly.pdbx_strand_id
1 'polypeptide(L)'
;MFNLPVAEGAPYDSFANQHDEMCLPDTRTWLQCQVTDWAKKPDSKLIFLLNGMAGTGKSTIARTVAQSFDKKGLLGASFFFKRGEADSDNAKRFISTITRQLMTSNRELTSDISRVIEDDPDLSTKALSRQFDNFLFSHCSG
;
A
#
# COMPACT_ATOMS: atom_id res chain seq x y z
N MET A 1 15.98 -6.14 13.14
CA MET A 1 15.53 -5.48 11.89
C MET A 1 14.82 -6.55 11.09
N PHE A 2 13.50 -6.43 10.86
CA PHE A 2 12.73 -7.52 10.22
C PHE A 2 13.21 -7.72 8.78
N ASN A 3 13.47 -8.95 8.35
CA ASN A 3 14.07 -9.21 7.03
C ASN A 3 12.99 -9.48 5.98
N LEU A 4 11.98 -8.61 5.90
CA LEU A 4 10.97 -8.71 4.84
C LEU A 4 11.52 -8.06 3.57
N PRO A 5 11.56 -8.78 2.43
CA PRO A 5 11.94 -8.18 1.15
C PRO A 5 10.90 -7.14 0.75
N VAL A 6 11.36 -5.95 0.35
CA VAL A 6 10.51 -4.84 -0.07
C VAL A 6 10.71 -4.57 -1.56
N ALA A 7 9.66 -4.15 -2.25
CA ALA A 7 9.75 -3.58 -3.59
C ALA A 7 10.11 -2.10 -3.48
N GLU A 8 11.38 -1.74 -3.73
CA GLU A 8 11.90 -0.40 -3.41
C GLU A 8 11.15 0.74 -4.13
N GLY A 9 10.70 0.54 -5.37
CA GLY A 9 9.96 1.55 -6.15
C GLY A 9 8.44 1.57 -5.94
N ALA A 10 7.90 0.60 -5.18
CA ALA A 10 6.44 0.43 -5.09
C ALA A 10 5.74 1.45 -4.17
N PRO A 11 6.27 1.82 -2.99
CA PRO A 11 5.66 2.85 -2.14
C PRO A 11 5.53 4.18 -2.87
N TYR A 12 4.47 4.94 -2.56
CA TYR A 12 4.18 6.20 -3.23
C TYR A 12 5.28 7.25 -3.05
N ASP A 13 5.98 7.19 -1.92
CA ASP A 13 7.03 8.08 -1.44
C ASP A 13 8.45 7.52 -1.67
N SER A 14 8.58 6.46 -2.47
CA SER A 14 9.90 5.92 -2.80
C SER A 14 10.76 6.91 -3.59
N PHE A 15 12.08 6.80 -3.45
CA PHE A 15 13.02 7.65 -4.18
C PHE A 15 12.89 7.52 -5.70
N ALA A 16 12.55 6.32 -6.20
CA ALA A 16 12.27 6.08 -7.61
C ALA A 16 11.08 6.92 -8.13
N ASN A 17 10.20 7.36 -7.23
CA ASN A 17 8.97 8.07 -7.54
C ASN A 17 9.08 9.59 -7.30
N GLN A 18 10.26 10.10 -6.94
CA GLN A 18 10.45 11.52 -6.57
C GLN A 18 10.05 12.53 -7.65
N HIS A 19 10.05 12.11 -8.92
CA HIS A 19 9.65 12.93 -10.08
C HIS A 19 8.29 12.55 -10.64
N ASP A 20 7.57 11.60 -10.02
CA ASP A 20 6.23 11.24 -10.45
C ASP A 20 5.28 12.43 -10.23
N GLU A 21 4.46 12.71 -11.25
CA GLU A 21 3.51 13.81 -11.18
C GLU A 21 2.45 13.58 -10.09
N MET A 22 2.13 14.68 -9.39
CA MET A 22 0.96 14.82 -8.52
C MET A 22 -0.10 15.67 -9.22
N CYS A 23 -1.33 15.67 -8.71
CA CYS A 23 -2.35 16.58 -9.22
C CYS A 23 -1.89 18.02 -9.00
N LEU A 24 -2.15 18.87 -10.01
CA LEU A 24 -1.94 20.30 -9.86
C LEU A 24 -2.78 20.85 -8.70
N PRO A 25 -2.30 21.89 -7.99
CA PRO A 25 -3.07 22.55 -6.95
C PRO A 25 -4.49 22.88 -7.42
N ASP A 26 -5.46 22.67 -6.53
CA ASP A 26 -6.88 22.96 -6.76
C ASP A 26 -7.55 22.20 -7.93
N THR A 27 -6.88 21.21 -8.51
CA THR A 27 -7.46 20.32 -9.52
C THR A 27 -7.95 19.01 -8.93
N ARG A 28 -9.01 18.44 -9.54
CA ARG A 28 -9.58 17.14 -9.15
C ARG A 28 -9.95 17.04 -7.66
N THR A 29 -10.14 18.18 -7.00
CA THR A 29 -10.47 18.30 -5.57
C THR A 29 -11.75 17.55 -5.23
N TRP A 30 -12.78 17.66 -6.07
CA TRP A 30 -14.03 16.91 -5.89
C TRP A 30 -13.81 15.40 -5.81
N LEU A 31 -12.91 14.85 -6.63
CA LEU A 31 -12.62 13.43 -6.66
C LEU A 31 -11.79 13.01 -5.45
N GLN A 32 -10.83 13.84 -5.05
CA GLN A 32 -10.07 13.63 -3.80
C GLN A 32 -11.00 13.64 -2.58
N CYS A 33 -12.00 14.53 -2.55
CA CYS A 33 -13.03 14.55 -1.52
C CYS A 33 -13.84 13.26 -1.54
N GLN A 34 -14.33 12.81 -2.71
CA GLN A 34 -15.08 11.55 -2.80
C GLN A 34 -14.29 10.33 -2.30
N VAL A 35 -13.00 10.24 -2.64
CA VAL A 35 -12.15 9.15 -2.14
C VAL A 35 -11.93 9.27 -0.62
N THR A 36 -11.78 10.50 -0.10
CA THR A 36 -11.65 10.73 1.35
C THR A 36 -12.92 10.33 2.09
N ASP A 37 -14.10 10.73 1.59
CA ASP A 37 -15.39 10.40 2.20
C ASP A 37 -15.66 8.91 2.16
N TRP A 38 -15.33 8.26 1.04
CA TRP A 38 -15.37 6.82 0.90
C TRP A 38 -14.49 6.13 1.94
N ALA A 39 -13.23 6.54 2.09
CA ALA A 39 -12.27 5.89 2.99
C ALA A 39 -12.63 6.05 4.48
N LYS A 40 -13.32 7.14 4.85
CA LYS A 40 -13.70 7.42 6.24
C LYS A 40 -15.05 6.81 6.66
N LYS A 41 -15.89 6.42 5.69
CA LYS A 41 -17.23 5.93 5.98
C LYS A 41 -17.17 4.44 6.39
N PRO A 42 -17.62 4.06 7.61
CA PRO A 42 -17.53 2.68 8.11
C PRO A 42 -18.23 1.66 7.20
N ASP A 43 -19.37 2.04 6.63
CA ASP A 43 -20.20 1.17 5.79
C ASP A 43 -19.87 1.28 4.29
N SER A 44 -18.71 1.85 3.94
CA SER A 44 -18.31 1.96 2.54
C SER A 44 -17.80 0.62 2.01
N LYS A 45 -17.74 0.51 0.67
CA LYS A 45 -17.15 -0.68 0.03
C LYS A 45 -15.65 -0.75 0.34
N LEU A 46 -15.10 -1.95 0.51
CA LEU A 46 -13.66 -2.13 0.77
C LEU A 46 -12.74 -1.68 -0.39
N ILE A 47 -13.27 -1.59 -1.60
CA ILE A 47 -12.51 -1.21 -2.80
C ILE A 47 -13.17 -0.01 -3.49
N PHE A 48 -12.38 1.05 -3.70
CA PHE A 48 -12.73 2.16 -4.58
C PHE A 48 -12.11 1.94 -5.97
N LEU A 49 -12.95 1.81 -6.98
CA LEU A 49 -12.49 1.66 -8.36
C LEU A 49 -12.52 3.01 -9.09
N LEU A 50 -11.34 3.59 -9.34
CA LEU A 50 -11.21 4.80 -10.13
C LEU A 50 -11.16 4.47 -11.63
N ASN A 51 -12.30 4.60 -12.32
CA ASN A 51 -12.42 4.37 -13.75
C ASN A 51 -12.28 5.65 -14.57
N GLY A 52 -11.68 5.54 -15.76
CA GLY A 52 -11.53 6.65 -16.70
C GLY A 52 -10.66 6.28 -17.90
N MET A 53 -10.71 7.09 -18.96
CA MET A 53 -9.95 6.84 -20.19
C MET A 53 -8.44 6.75 -19.93
N ALA A 54 -7.70 6.03 -20.78
CA ALA A 54 -6.24 6.05 -20.75
C ALA A 54 -5.72 7.48 -20.87
N GLY A 55 -4.61 7.79 -20.18
CA GLY A 55 -4.00 9.13 -20.21
C GLY A 55 -4.68 10.22 -19.36
N THR A 56 -5.77 9.91 -18.64
CA THR A 56 -6.50 10.92 -17.83
C THR A 56 -5.89 11.19 -16.44
N GLY A 57 -4.69 10.69 -16.15
CA GLY A 57 -4.00 10.96 -14.89
C GLY A 57 -4.52 10.16 -13.68
N LYS A 58 -5.11 8.96 -13.89
CA LYS A 58 -5.59 8.11 -12.77
C LYS A 58 -4.50 7.80 -11.74
N SER A 59 -3.29 7.45 -12.19
CA SER A 59 -2.15 7.17 -11.30
C SER A 59 -1.71 8.42 -10.55
N THR A 60 -1.73 9.59 -11.20
CA THR A 60 -1.48 10.90 -10.60
C THR A 60 -2.46 11.20 -9.46
N ILE A 61 -3.75 10.90 -9.67
CA ILE A 61 -4.78 11.03 -8.64
C ILE A 61 -4.50 10.07 -7.47
N ALA A 62 -4.23 8.80 -7.75
CA ALA A 62 -3.95 7.81 -6.71
C ALA A 62 -2.73 8.19 -5.84
N ARG A 63 -1.65 8.71 -6.45
CA ARG A 63 -0.48 9.23 -5.70
C ARG A 63 -0.84 10.44 -4.84
N THR A 64 -1.63 11.37 -5.38
CA THR A 64 -2.07 12.56 -4.65
C THR A 64 -2.92 12.17 -3.43
N VAL A 65 -3.82 11.20 -3.60
CA VAL A 65 -4.63 10.64 -2.51
C VAL A 65 -3.73 9.97 -1.46
N ALA A 66 -2.77 9.14 -1.87
CA ALA A 66 -1.85 8.47 -0.96
C ALA A 66 -1.08 9.50 -0.11
N GLN A 67 -0.50 10.53 -0.75
CA GLN A 67 0.19 11.61 -0.03
C GLN A 67 -0.74 12.37 0.93
N SER A 68 -1.97 12.65 0.51
CA SER A 68 -2.96 13.34 1.35
C SER A 68 -3.34 12.50 2.57
N PHE A 69 -3.44 11.18 2.42
CA PHE A 69 -3.77 10.27 3.51
C PHE A 69 -2.59 10.09 4.46
N ASP A 70 -1.38 10.01 3.94
CA ASP A 70 -0.16 9.92 4.76
C ASP A 70 0.01 11.16 5.65
N LYS A 71 -0.13 12.37 5.06
CA LYS A 71 -0.14 13.64 5.80
C LYS A 71 -1.22 13.72 6.89
N LYS A 72 -2.29 12.94 6.78
CA LYS A 72 -3.40 12.88 7.74
C LYS A 72 -3.28 11.71 8.72
N GLY A 73 -2.24 10.87 8.61
CA GLY A 73 -2.10 9.64 9.40
C GLY A 73 -3.15 8.57 9.08
N LEU A 74 -3.73 8.61 7.88
CA LEU A 74 -4.78 7.68 7.44
C LEU A 74 -4.25 6.60 6.47
N LEU A 75 -3.02 6.76 5.95
CA LEU A 75 -2.43 5.80 5.03
C LEU A 75 -1.80 4.65 5.81
N GLY A 76 -2.37 3.45 5.71
CA GLY A 76 -1.76 2.25 6.31
C GLY A 76 -0.53 1.77 5.53
N ALA A 77 -0.67 1.67 4.20
CA ALA A 77 0.39 1.28 3.28
C ALA A 77 0.04 1.70 1.85
N SER A 78 1.03 1.73 0.96
CA SER A 78 0.87 2.00 -0.47
C SER A 78 1.71 1.06 -1.34
N PHE A 79 1.19 0.73 -2.52
CA PHE A 79 1.93 -0.05 -3.51
C PHE A 79 1.45 0.31 -4.92
N PHE A 80 2.36 0.79 -5.75
CA PHE A 80 2.11 1.11 -7.15
C PHE A 80 2.77 0.07 -8.05
N PHE A 81 1.95 -0.67 -8.79
CA PHE A 81 2.45 -1.58 -9.81
C PHE A 81 2.96 -0.79 -11.02
N LYS A 82 4.23 -0.98 -11.37
CA LYS A 82 4.90 -0.30 -12.47
C LYS A 82 5.53 -1.31 -13.40
N ARG A 83 5.07 -1.34 -14.66
CA ARG A 83 5.58 -2.27 -15.66
C ARG A 83 7.02 -1.89 -16.04
N GLY A 84 7.93 -2.86 -15.98
CA GLY A 84 9.35 -2.67 -16.33
C GLY A 84 10.25 -2.29 -15.15
N GLU A 85 9.69 -2.12 -13.95
CA GLU A 85 10.47 -2.02 -12.71
C GLU A 85 10.53 -3.39 -12.04
N ALA A 86 11.73 -3.93 -11.86
CA ALA A 86 11.96 -5.35 -11.56
C ALA A 86 11.23 -5.90 -10.32
N ASP A 87 10.94 -5.05 -9.34
CA ASP A 87 10.35 -5.46 -8.06
C ASP A 87 8.86 -5.04 -7.90
N SER A 88 8.35 -4.18 -8.78
CA SER A 88 6.97 -3.67 -8.76
C SER A 88 6.20 -3.98 -10.05
N ASP A 89 6.78 -4.73 -10.99
CA ASP A 89 6.12 -5.21 -12.20
C ASP A 89 5.20 -6.43 -11.97
N ASN A 90 5.32 -7.08 -10.80
CA ASN A 90 4.55 -8.24 -10.39
C ASN A 90 4.24 -8.21 -8.88
N ALA A 91 3.41 -9.15 -8.43
CA ALA A 91 2.93 -9.18 -7.05
C ALA A 91 3.86 -9.91 -6.06
N LYS A 92 5.03 -10.41 -6.48
CA LYS A 92 5.92 -11.26 -5.66
C LYS A 92 6.30 -10.63 -4.32
N ARG A 93 6.51 -9.31 -4.29
CA ARG A 93 6.85 -8.56 -3.07
C ARG A 93 5.68 -7.72 -2.54
N PHE A 94 4.48 -7.88 -3.09
CA PHE A 94 3.33 -7.06 -2.71
C PHE A 94 3.01 -7.20 -1.23
N ILE A 95 2.75 -8.44 -0.78
CA ILE A 95 2.35 -8.68 0.62
C ILE A 95 3.47 -8.29 1.57
N SER A 96 4.71 -8.75 1.35
CA SER A 96 5.85 -8.41 2.21
C SER A 96 6.09 -6.89 2.33
N THR A 97 5.91 -6.14 1.24
CA THR A 97 6.04 -4.68 1.23
C THR A 97 4.91 -4.00 2.02
N ILE A 98 3.67 -4.45 1.86
CA ILE A 98 2.52 -3.93 2.63
C ILE A 98 2.69 -4.25 4.11
N THR A 99 3.03 -5.49 4.45
CA THR A 99 3.29 -5.92 5.84
C THR A 99 4.36 -5.06 6.49
N ARG A 100 5.48 -4.80 5.80
CA ARG A 100 6.55 -3.95 6.34
C ARG A 100 6.10 -2.52 6.61
N GLN A 101 5.31 -1.93 5.72
CA GLN A 101 4.74 -0.58 5.92
C GLN A 101 3.79 -0.56 7.12
N LEU A 102 2.90 -1.55 7.24
CA LEU A 102 1.96 -1.66 8.36
C LEU A 102 2.66 -1.88 9.71
N MET A 103 3.72 -2.67 9.77
CA MET A 103 4.52 -2.80 11.00
C MET A 103 5.16 -1.48 11.41
N THR A 104 5.53 -0.65 10.44
CA THR A 104 6.17 0.65 10.71
C THR A 104 5.15 1.66 11.27
N SER A 105 3.91 1.62 10.78
CA SER A 105 2.83 2.50 11.24
C SER A 105 2.09 1.99 12.48
N ASN A 106 2.03 0.67 12.70
CA ASN A 106 1.35 0.05 13.82
C ASN A 106 2.29 -0.88 14.62
N ARG A 107 2.64 -0.44 15.83
CA ARG A 107 3.54 -1.18 16.72
C ARG A 107 2.94 -2.47 17.27
N GLU A 108 1.61 -2.57 17.38
CA GLU A 108 0.96 -3.78 17.92
C GLU A 108 1.18 -4.96 16.95
N LEU A 109 0.93 -4.72 15.65
CA LEU A 109 1.17 -5.69 14.58
C LEU A 109 2.63 -6.14 14.48
N THR A 110 3.57 -5.28 14.90
CA THR A 110 5.01 -5.59 14.83
C THR A 110 5.33 -6.83 15.63
N SER A 111 4.80 -6.96 16.84
CA SER A 111 5.16 -8.07 17.74
C SER A 111 4.71 -9.43 17.22
N ASP A 112 3.48 -9.51 16.72
CA ASP A 112 2.91 -10.77 16.23
C ASP A 112 3.56 -11.20 14.91
N ILE A 113 3.71 -10.26 13.95
CA ILE A 113 4.36 -10.56 12.67
C ILE A 113 5.83 -10.97 12.87
N SER A 114 6.51 -10.41 13.88
CA SER A 114 7.89 -10.80 14.20
C SER A 114 7.98 -12.28 14.57
N ARG A 115 7.05 -12.77 15.40
CA ARG A 115 6.99 -14.19 15.78
C ARG A 115 6.74 -15.07 14.57
N VAL A 116 5.81 -14.67 13.69
CA VAL A 116 5.53 -15.39 12.45
C VAL A 116 6.79 -15.51 11.56
N ILE A 117 7.61 -14.45 11.48
CA ILE A 117 8.87 -14.48 10.72
C ILE A 117 9.95 -15.32 11.41
N GLU A 118 10.00 -15.32 12.75
CA GLU A 118 10.92 -16.16 13.52
C GLU A 118 10.58 -17.65 13.37
N ASP A 119 9.30 -17.99 13.31
CA ASP A 119 8.82 -19.36 13.14
C ASP A 119 8.98 -19.90 11.70
N ASP A 120 8.77 -19.05 10.67
CA ASP A 120 9.00 -19.38 9.25
C ASP A 120 9.75 -18.25 8.52
N PRO A 121 11.10 -18.26 8.54
CA PRO A 121 11.92 -17.24 7.89
C PRO A 121 11.75 -17.15 6.38
N ASP A 122 11.29 -18.24 5.75
CA ASP A 122 11.11 -18.30 4.29
C ASP A 122 9.70 -17.87 3.87
N LEU A 123 8.81 -17.50 4.80
CA LEU A 123 7.41 -17.21 4.53
C LEU A 123 7.24 -16.15 3.43
N SER A 124 8.09 -15.11 3.40
CA SER A 124 8.06 -14.05 2.38
C SER A 124 8.39 -14.53 0.95
N THR A 125 8.85 -15.77 0.79
CA THR A 125 9.11 -16.41 -0.51
C THR A 125 8.02 -17.38 -0.93
N LYS A 126 7.08 -17.70 -0.02
CA LYS A 126 5.97 -18.63 -0.29
C LYS A 126 4.87 -17.95 -1.10
N ALA A 127 3.83 -18.71 -1.45
CA ALA A 127 2.67 -18.20 -2.18
C ALA A 127 2.03 -16.97 -1.50
N LEU A 128 1.50 -16.04 -2.30
CA LEU A 128 0.89 -14.80 -1.78
C LEU A 128 -0.28 -15.05 -0.82
N SER A 129 -1.05 -16.12 -1.03
CA SER A 129 -2.10 -16.53 -0.09
C SER A 129 -1.53 -16.87 1.28
N ARG A 130 -0.48 -17.72 1.33
CA ARG A 130 0.23 -18.05 2.58
C ARG A 130 0.77 -16.80 3.27
N GLN A 131 1.37 -15.88 2.51
CA GLN A 131 1.85 -14.61 3.07
C GLN A 131 0.70 -13.77 3.64
N PHE A 132 -0.40 -13.63 2.90
CA PHE A 132 -1.56 -12.85 3.33
C PHE A 132 -2.18 -13.42 4.61
N ASP A 133 -2.41 -14.74 4.64
CA ASP A 133 -3.06 -15.42 5.75
C ASP A 133 -2.27 -15.27 7.05
N ASN A 134 -0.94 -15.40 6.96
CA ASN A 134 -0.05 -15.40 8.13
C ASN A 134 0.43 -14.00 8.53
N PHE A 135 0.58 -13.05 7.59
CA PHE A 135 1.02 -11.70 7.93
C PHE A 135 -0.14 -10.75 8.24
N LEU A 136 -1.27 -10.86 7.54
CA LEU A 136 -2.33 -9.85 7.57
C LEU A 136 -3.64 -10.38 8.13
N PHE A 137 -4.08 -11.59 7.76
CA PHE A 137 -5.40 -12.09 8.16
C PHE A 137 -5.46 -12.54 9.62
N SER A 138 -4.45 -13.30 10.09
CA SER A 138 -4.40 -13.82 11.47
C SER A 138 -4.40 -12.75 12.56
N HIS A 139 -4.03 -11.52 12.21
CA HIS A 139 -3.89 -10.40 13.15
C HIS A 139 -5.08 -9.44 13.15
N CYS A 140 -6.06 -9.64 12.26
CA CYS A 140 -7.27 -8.80 12.16
C CYS A 140 -8.49 -9.39 12.89
N SER A 141 -8.34 -10.51 13.60
CA SER A 141 -9.45 -11.26 14.22
C SER A 141 -9.64 -10.93 15.72
N GLY A 142 -9.42 -9.68 16.11
CA GLY A 142 -9.62 -9.17 17.47
C GLY A 142 -10.87 -8.30 17.58
#